data_AF-A0A4E0R9J5-F1
#
_entry.id   AF-A0A4E0R9J5-F1
#
_cell.length_a   1.000
_cell.length_b   1.000
_cell.length_c   1.000
_cell.angle_alpha   90.00
_cell.angle_beta   90.00
_cell.angle_gamma   90.00
#
_symmetry.space_group_name_H-M   'P 1'
#
loop_
_entity.id
_entity.type
_entity.pdbx_description
1 polymer ?
#
loop_
_entity_poly.entity_id
_entity_poly.type
_entity_poly.pdbx_seq_one_letter_code
_entity_poly.pdbx_strand_id
1 'polypeptide(L)'
;MNAGCSYLSNSKKKTLKLAQDTSYTWLVNDTLDTTVGKTDCAYDRLIVHGEKLRKTLVKNSAKAYRFPEEMHLDQKTALEVSDHYPVEIEMKSSGGNQPRVNLLKLCIPLIMTLICTYPHAN
;
A
#
# COMPACT_ATOMS: atom_id res chain seq x y z
N MET A 1 7.01 -6.32 -14.17
CA MET A 1 7.48 -4.94 -14.43
C MET A 1 6.92 -4.06 -13.32
N ASN A 2 7.75 -3.23 -12.69
CA ASN A 2 7.31 -2.36 -11.59
C ASN A 2 6.79 -1.03 -12.15
N ALA A 3 5.81 -0.44 -11.47
CA ALA A 3 5.04 0.67 -12.01
C ALA A 3 5.60 2.06 -11.62
N GLY A 4 6.91 2.26 -11.57
CA GLY A 4 7.49 3.57 -11.23
C GLY A 4 8.96 3.71 -11.60
N CYS A 5 9.49 4.92 -11.40
CA CYS A 5 10.91 5.24 -11.58
C CYS A 5 11.47 4.76 -12.93
N SER A 6 12.68 4.18 -12.95
CA SER A 6 13.33 3.70 -14.18
C SER A 6 12.57 2.56 -14.87
N TYR A 7 11.70 1.82 -14.16
CA TYR A 7 10.95 0.70 -14.72
C TYR A 7 9.73 1.15 -15.53
N LEU A 8 9.08 2.24 -15.13
CA LEU A 8 7.93 2.81 -15.85
C LEU A 8 7.97 4.34 -15.79
N SER A 9 8.56 4.94 -16.82
CA SER A 9 8.54 6.40 -16.98
C SER A 9 7.12 6.92 -17.22
N ASN A 10 6.89 8.20 -16.90
CA ASN A 10 5.60 8.86 -17.16
C ASN A 10 5.19 8.81 -18.65
N SER A 11 6.15 8.91 -19.57
CA SER A 11 5.88 8.79 -21.00
C SER A 11 5.43 7.38 -21.38
N LYS A 12 6.08 6.34 -20.85
CA LYS A 12 5.72 4.93 -21.09
C LYS A 12 4.41 4.56 -20.40
N LYS A 13 4.12 5.11 -19.22
CA LYS A 13 2.82 4.89 -18.55
C LYS A 13 1.66 5.37 -19.41
N LYS A 14 1.77 6.54 -20.06
CA LYS A 14 0.75 7.09 -20.96
C LYS A 14 0.45 6.21 -22.17
N THR A 15 1.33 5.27 -22.54
CA THR A 15 1.09 4.33 -23.64
C THR A 15 0.39 3.04 -23.19
N LEU A 16 0.27 2.80 -21.88
CA LEU A 16 -0.44 1.64 -21.35
C LEU A 16 -1.95 1.79 -21.58
N LYS A 17 -2.59 0.76 -22.11
CA LYS A 17 -4.06 0.70 -22.24
C LYS A 17 -4.76 0.97 -20.90
N LEU A 18 -4.21 0.44 -19.81
CA LEU A 18 -4.72 0.64 -18.44
C LEU A 18 -4.64 2.10 -17.95
N ALA A 19 -3.76 2.92 -18.53
CA ALA A 19 -3.66 4.35 -18.20
C ALA A 19 -4.46 5.22 -19.18
N GLN A 20 -4.71 4.74 -20.40
CA GLN A 20 -5.51 5.43 -21.42
C GLN A 20 -7.01 5.23 -21.20
N ASP A 21 -7.41 4.06 -20.70
CA ASP A 21 -8.80 3.72 -20.45
C ASP A 21 -9.31 4.38 -19.16
N THR A 22 -10.17 5.39 -19.35
CA THR A 22 -10.77 6.18 -18.26
C THR A 22 -11.73 5.40 -17.36
N SER A 23 -12.12 4.18 -17.73
CA SER A 23 -12.86 3.28 -16.84
C SER A 23 -12.02 2.81 -15.66
N TYR A 24 -10.68 2.90 -15.76
CA TYR A 24 -9.73 2.64 -14.69
C TYR A 24 -9.31 3.94 -14.00
N THR A 25 -9.25 3.91 -12.67
CA THR A 25 -8.73 5.01 -11.85
C THR A 25 -7.53 4.54 -11.06
N TRP A 26 -6.38 5.17 -11.29
CA TRP A 26 -5.16 4.95 -10.52
C TRP A 26 -5.22 5.79 -9.24
N LEU A 27 -5.40 5.13 -8.10
CA LEU A 27 -5.63 5.77 -6.80
C LEU A 27 -4.30 6.09 -6.10
N VAL A 28 -3.34 5.18 -6.21
CA VAL A 28 -1.94 5.45 -5.86
C VAL A 28 -1.31 6.19 -7.03
N ASN A 29 -1.09 7.49 -6.83
CA ASN A 29 -0.53 8.38 -7.84
C ASN A 29 0.99 8.16 -8.01
N ASP A 30 1.57 8.82 -9.01
CA ASP A 30 3.00 8.66 -9.35
C ASP A 30 3.97 9.29 -8.35
N THR A 31 3.45 10.04 -7.38
CA THR A 31 4.24 10.76 -6.37
C THR A 31 4.15 10.13 -4.98
N LEU A 32 3.38 9.04 -4.82
CA LEU A 32 3.27 8.34 -3.55
C LEU A 32 4.38 7.30 -3.47
N ASP A 33 5.41 7.59 -2.68
CA ASP A 33 6.46 6.61 -2.37
C ASP A 33 5.87 5.38 -1.66
N THR A 34 6.15 4.20 -2.21
CA THR A 34 5.75 2.91 -1.64
C THR A 34 6.96 2.07 -1.21
N THR A 35 8.15 2.68 -1.04
CA THR A 35 9.38 1.95 -0.71
C THR A 35 9.93 2.34 0.66
N VAL A 36 10.22 1.35 1.50
CA VAL A 36 10.92 1.55 2.79
C VAL A 36 12.41 1.81 2.56
N GLY A 37 12.95 1.35 1.43
CA GLY A 37 14.35 1.48 1.06
C GLY A 37 14.80 2.91 0.75
N LYS A 38 15.91 3.03 -0.02
CA LYS A 38 16.54 4.32 -0.32
C LYS A 38 15.91 5.09 -1.50
N THR A 39 14.86 4.54 -2.08
CA THR A 39 14.20 5.11 -3.25
C THR A 39 12.98 5.93 -2.86
N ASP A 40 12.50 6.75 -3.79
CA ASP A 40 11.20 7.42 -3.71
C ASP A 40 10.44 6.99 -4.97
N CYS A 41 9.70 5.87 -4.86
CA CYS A 41 9.10 5.22 -6.01
C CYS A 41 7.71 4.69 -5.71
N ALA A 42 6.75 5.04 -6.57
CA ALA A 42 5.39 4.49 -6.56
C ALA A 42 5.33 3.13 -7.28
N TYR A 43 5.94 2.09 -6.72
CA TYR A 43 5.96 0.76 -7.33
C TYR A 43 4.63 0.03 -7.18
N ASP A 44 4.00 0.15 -6.02
CA ASP A 44 2.76 -0.52 -5.66
C ASP A 44 1.56 0.34 -6.04
N ARG A 45 0.52 -0.26 -6.62
CA ARG A 45 -0.59 0.49 -7.22
C ARG A 45 -1.94 -0.06 -6.78
N LEU A 46 -2.85 0.86 -6.42
CA LEU A 46 -4.28 0.58 -6.36
C LEU A 46 -4.94 1.16 -7.60
N ILE A 47 -5.53 0.29 -8.42
CA ILE A 47 -6.25 0.65 -9.64
C ILE A 47 -7.64 0.04 -9.56
N VAL A 48 -8.67 0.86 -9.69
CA VAL A 48 -10.06 0.42 -9.64
C VAL A 48 -10.74 0.60 -10.98
N HIS A 49 -11.67 -0.29 -11.30
CA HIS A 49 -12.45 -0.26 -12.53
C HIS A 49 -13.93 -0.06 -12.24
N GLY A 50 -14.56 0.84 -12.99
CA GLY A 50 -16.00 1.05 -12.98
C GLY A 50 -16.51 2.01 -11.89
N GLU A 51 -17.60 2.72 -12.22
CA GLU A 51 -18.12 3.79 -11.37
C GLU A 51 -18.69 3.32 -10.04
N LYS A 52 -19.27 2.12 -10.00
CA LYS A 52 -19.93 1.60 -8.80
C LYS A 52 -18.93 1.48 -7.65
N LEU A 53 -17.79 0.83 -7.89
CA LEU A 53 -16.72 0.72 -6.90
C LEU A 53 -16.15 2.09 -6.56
N ARG A 54 -15.84 2.92 -7.58
CA ARG A 54 -15.29 4.27 -7.38
C ARG A 54 -16.14 5.15 -6.45
N LYS A 55 -17.48 5.06 -6.54
CA LYS A 55 -18.42 5.82 -5.69
C LYS A 55 -18.40 5.38 -4.22
N THR A 56 -18.00 4.14 -3.94
CA THR A 56 -17.85 3.62 -2.58
C THR A 56 -16.55 4.05 -1.90
N LEU A 57 -15.57 4.58 -2.63
CA LEU A 57 -14.29 4.97 -2.05
C LEU A 57 -14.38 6.30 -1.29
N VAL A 58 -13.65 6.42 -0.19
CA VAL A 58 -13.41 7.72 0.46
C VAL A 58 -12.41 8.48 -0.39
N LYS A 59 -12.78 9.70 -0.79
CA LYS A 59 -11.94 10.54 -1.66
C LYS A 59 -10.59 10.83 -0.98
N ASN A 60 -9.50 10.72 -1.73
CA ASN A 60 -8.13 11.00 -1.27
C ASN A 60 -7.66 10.15 -0.07
N SER A 61 -8.26 8.97 0.17
CA SER A 61 -7.84 8.07 1.25
C SER A 61 -6.70 7.13 0.88
N ALA A 62 -6.31 7.07 -0.40
CA ALA A 62 -5.22 6.22 -0.85
C ALA A 62 -3.90 6.70 -0.25
N LYS A 63 -3.19 5.82 0.45
CA LYS A 63 -1.91 6.13 1.10
C LYS A 63 -1.02 4.89 1.23
N ALA A 64 0.26 5.12 1.47
CA ALA A 64 1.20 4.08 1.88
C ALA A 64 1.14 3.98 3.41
N TYR A 65 0.95 2.78 3.94
CA TYR A 65 0.98 2.52 5.37
C TYR A 65 2.43 2.52 5.86
N ARG A 66 2.77 3.59 6.59
CA ARG A 66 4.11 3.89 7.12
C ARG A 66 4.40 3.07 8.38
N PHE A 67 4.47 1.75 8.21
CA PHE A 67 4.58 0.79 9.31
C PHE A 67 5.82 1.00 10.22
N PRO A 68 7.01 1.39 9.72
CA PRO A 68 8.16 1.69 10.57
C PRO A 68 7.86 2.84 11.52
N GLU A 69 7.18 3.89 11.06
CA GLU A 69 6.82 5.05 11.86
C GLU A 69 5.75 4.69 12.90
N GLU A 70 4.70 3.99 12.49
CA GLU A 70 3.59 3.57 13.37
C GLU A 70 4.02 2.57 14.44
N MET A 71 5.02 1.74 14.15
CA MET A 71 5.55 0.71 15.07
C MET A 71 6.89 1.11 15.70
N HIS A 72 7.39 2.31 15.43
CA HIS A 72 8.67 2.83 15.94
C HIS A 72 9.88 1.91 15.67
N LEU A 73 9.96 1.36 14.46
CA LEU A 73 11.06 0.51 14.03
C LEU A 73 12.20 1.34 13.47
N ASP A 74 13.44 0.92 13.76
CA ASP A 74 14.58 1.44 13.02
C ASP A 74 14.62 0.92 11.58
N GLN A 75 15.40 1.57 10.72
CA GLN A 75 15.50 1.24 9.31
C GLN A 75 15.93 -0.22 9.07
N LYS A 76 16.79 -0.79 9.93
CA LYS A 76 17.29 -2.15 9.75
C LYS A 76 16.17 -3.14 10.01
N THR A 77 15.48 -3.02 11.15
CA THR A 77 14.34 -3.88 11.49
C THR A 77 13.18 -3.70 10.51
N ALA A 78 12.93 -2.48 10.04
CA ALA A 78 11.92 -2.23 9.01
C ALA A 78 12.21 -3.01 7.72
N LEU A 79 13.47 -2.99 7.26
CA LEU A 79 13.91 -3.73 6.08
C LEU A 79 13.93 -5.26 6.27
N GLU A 80 14.05 -5.75 7.52
CA GLU A 80 13.85 -7.17 7.84
C GLU A 80 12.38 -7.60 7.69
N VAL A 81 11.43 -6.67 7.85
CA VAL A 81 10.00 -6.91 7.59
C VAL A 81 9.70 -6.82 6.09
N SER A 82 10.02 -5.70 5.46
CA SER A 82 9.84 -5.47 4.01
C SER A 82 10.57 -4.22 3.52
N ASP A 83 10.98 -4.22 2.26
CA ASP A 83 11.46 -3.04 1.53
C ASP A 83 10.33 -2.20 0.88
N HIS A 84 9.06 -2.62 1.03
CA HIS A 84 7.88 -1.94 0.50
C HIS A 84 6.86 -1.57 1.59
N TYR A 85 6.21 -0.42 1.44
CA TYR A 85 5.04 -0.06 2.23
C TYR A 85 3.77 -0.68 1.64
N PRO A 86 2.86 -1.25 2.45
CA PRO A 86 1.52 -1.58 2.00
C PRO A 86 0.80 -0.33 1.47
N VAL A 87 0.07 -0.45 0.36
CA VAL A 87 -0.83 0.61 -0.11
C VAL A 87 -2.26 0.31 0.32
N GLU A 88 -2.94 1.30 0.89
CA GLU A 88 -4.28 1.13 1.43
C GLU A 88 -5.23 2.23 0.94
N ILE A 89 -6.53 1.93 0.99
CA ILE A 89 -7.61 2.86 0.68
C ILE A 89 -8.81 2.59 1.58
N GLU A 90 -9.55 3.64 1.90
CA GLU A 90 -10.78 3.53 2.68
C GLU A 90 -12.01 3.42 1.78
N MET A 91 -12.93 2.55 2.17
CA MET A 91 -14.24 2.40 1.57
C MET A 91 -15.31 2.88 2.54
N LYS A 92 -16.33 3.56 2.01
CA LYS A 92 -17.55 3.91 2.74
C LYS A 92 -18.23 2.62 3.15
N SER A 93 -18.53 2.49 4.44
CA SER A 93 -19.36 1.40 4.93
C SER A 93 -20.75 1.50 4.30
N SER A 94 -21.20 0.44 3.64
CA SER A 94 -22.63 0.26 3.39
C SER A 94 -23.27 -0.05 4.74
N GLY A 95 -24.15 0.82 5.23
CA GLY A 95 -24.70 0.81 6.60
C GLY A 95 -25.36 -0.49 7.05
N GLY A 96 -24.55 -1.49 7.38
CA GLY A 96 -24.91 -2.65 8.16
C GLY A 96 -23.88 -2.77 9.28
N ASN A 97 -24.34 -2.99 10.51
CA ASN A 97 -23.53 -3.22 11.70
C ASN A 97 -22.42 -4.26 11.45
N GLN A 98 -21.26 -3.81 10.98
CA GLN A 98 -20.04 -4.58 10.94
C GLN A 98 -19.17 -4.04 12.08
N PRO A 99 -18.79 -4.86 13.06
CA PRO A 99 -17.87 -4.41 14.09
C PRO A 99 -16.59 -3.93 13.39
N ARG A 100 -16.16 -2.71 13.71
CA ARG A 100 -14.84 -2.23 13.30
C ARG A 100 -13.82 -3.20 13.86
N VAL A 101 -13.32 -4.13 13.04
CA VAL A 101 -12.10 -4.86 13.36
C VAL A 101 -10.99 -3.82 13.37
N ASN A 102 -10.61 -3.40 14.57
CA ASN A 102 -9.49 -2.51 14.75
C ASN A 102 -8.25 -3.29 14.29
N LEU A 103 -7.69 -2.93 13.13
CA LEU A 103 -6.59 -3.65 12.49
C LEU A 103 -5.38 -3.81 13.43
N LEU A 104 -5.21 -2.86 14.36
CA LEU A 104 -4.23 -2.96 15.46
C LEU A 104 -4.38 -4.24 16.29
N LYS A 105 -5.59 -4.79 16.45
CA LYS A 105 -5.82 -6.02 17.25
C LYS A 105 -5.45 -7.32 16.52
N LEU A 106 -5.31 -7.32 15.19
CA LEU A 106 -4.88 -8.52 14.45
C LEU A 106 -3.36 -8.56 14.22
N CYS A 107 -2.68 -7.40 14.14
CA CYS A 107 -1.23 -7.38 13.93
C CYS A 107 -0.42 -7.74 15.19
N ILE A 108 -0.92 -7.41 16.39
CA ILE A 108 -0.19 -7.70 17.64
C ILE A 108 0.04 -9.20 17.87
N PRO A 109 -0.95 -10.12 17.72
CA PRO A 109 -0.70 -11.53 17.94
C PRO A 109 0.08 -12.21 16.79
N LEU A 110 -0.06 -11.77 15.53
CA LEU A 110 0.64 -12.40 14.40
C LEU A 110 2.13 -12.02 14.33
N ILE A 111 2.46 -10.77 14.66
CA ILE A 111 3.84 -10.29 14.66
C ILE A 111 4.60 -10.85 15.88
N MET A 112 3.97 -10.93 17.07
CA MET A 112 4.63 -11.53 18.24
C MET A 112 5.02 -13.00 18.02
N THR A 113 4.24 -13.77 17.24
CA THR A 113 4.64 -15.13 16.86
C THR A 113 5.85 -15.18 15.93
N LEU A 114 5.97 -14.25 14.96
CA LEU A 114 7.11 -14.22 14.04
C LEU A 114 8.42 -13.80 14.71
N ILE A 115 8.38 -12.88 15.69
CA ILE A 115 9.58 -12.45 16.43
C ILE A 115 10.01 -13.50 17.47
N CYS A 116 9.06 -14.26 18.04
CA CYS A 116 9.39 -15.32 19.01
C CYS A 116 9.79 -16.67 18.38
N THR A 117 9.57 -16.91 17.08
CA THR A 117 9.97 -18.16 16.40
C THR A 117 11.24 -18.06 15.55
N TYR A 118 11.88 -16.88 15.46
CA TYR A 118 13.22 -16.76 14.86
C TYR A 118 14.27 -16.87 15.97
N PRO A 119 14.82 -18.07 16.27
CA PRO A 119 16.02 -18.13 17.09
C PRO A 119 17.14 -17.39 16.37
N HIS A 120 17.77 -16.46 17.09
CA HIS A 120 19.03 -15.85 16.70
C HIS A 120 20.00 -16.96 16.26
N ALA A 121 20.29 -17.04 14.96
CA ALA A 121 21.47 -17.73 14.47
C ALA A 121 22.60 -16.68 14.44
N ASN A 122 23.61 -16.94 15.27
CA ASN A 122 24.86 -16.18 15.40
C ASN A 122 25.56 -15.91 14.07
#